data_AF-A0AAV0U586-F1
#
_entry.id   AF-A0AAV0U586-F1
#
_cell.length_a   1.000
_cell.length_b   1.000
_cell.length_c   1.000
_cell.angle_alpha   90.00
_cell.angle_beta   90.00
_cell.angle_gamma   90.00
#
_symmetry.space_group_name_H-M   'P 1'
#
loop_
_entity.id
_entity.type
_entity.pdbx_description
1 polymer ?
#
loop_
_entity_poly.entity_id
_entity_poly.type
_entity_poly.pdbx_seq_one_letter_code
_entity_poly.pdbx_strand_id
1 'polypeptide(L)'
;MSDQFPLSVSEFLPVIEVLSKTTSVFESIQKFFSAAYTDGFPVQFCFPLVPSVSATFRFDRMELVTPDLHMFTVPSSYTMRGEDELSPRTHQVVLQRMTVT
;
A
#
# COMPACT_ATOMS: atom_id res chain seq x y z
N MET A 1 -16.09 -8.84 -1.53
CA MET A 1 -16.43 -7.53 -0.96
C MET A 1 -17.37 -7.70 0.20
N SER A 2 -17.50 -6.70 1.07
CA SER A 2 -18.48 -6.70 2.16
C SER A 2 -19.10 -5.33 2.33
N ASP A 3 -20.41 -5.31 2.58
CA ASP A 3 -21.17 -4.10 2.91
C ASP A 3 -21.19 -3.83 4.43
N GLN A 4 -20.54 -4.69 5.23
CA GLN A 4 -20.46 -4.56 6.68
C GLN A 4 -19.33 -3.62 7.14
N PHE A 5 -18.51 -3.14 6.20
CA PHE A 5 -17.42 -2.20 6.48
C PHE A 5 -17.89 -0.77 6.20
N PRO A 6 -17.36 0.22 6.95
CA PRO A 6 -17.87 1.59 6.90
C PRO A 6 -17.44 2.37 5.65
N LEU A 7 -16.63 1.79 4.78
CA LEU A 7 -16.14 2.42 3.55
C LEU A 7 -16.45 1.53 2.35
N SER A 8 -16.76 2.14 1.22
CA SER A 8 -16.79 1.47 -0.08
C SER A 8 -15.39 1.38 -0.71
N VAL A 9 -15.24 0.57 -1.76
CA VAL A 9 -14.00 0.52 -2.53
C VAL A 9 -13.61 1.89 -3.11
N SER A 10 -14.59 2.71 -3.54
CA SER A 10 -14.33 4.03 -4.12
C SER A 10 -13.80 5.02 -3.08
N GLU A 11 -14.30 4.96 -1.85
CA GLU A 11 -13.78 5.74 -0.72
C GLU A 11 -12.41 5.25 -0.24
N PHE A 12 -12.05 4.00 -0.52
CA PHE A 12 -10.73 3.44 -0.23
C PHE A 12 -9.68 3.73 -1.30
N LEU A 13 -10.07 4.08 -2.54
CA LEU A 13 -9.15 4.37 -3.64
C LEU A 13 -8.09 5.45 -3.32
N PRO A 14 -8.40 6.57 -2.64
CA PRO A 14 -7.38 7.57 -2.28
C PRO A 14 -6.27 7.01 -1.39
N VAL A 15 -6.59 6.07 -0.50
CA VAL A 15 -5.59 5.39 0.34
C VAL A 15 -4.66 4.55 -0.53
N ILE A 16 -5.23 3.80 -1.47
CA ILE A 16 -4.46 2.99 -2.43
C ILE A 16 -3.58 3.89 -3.33
N GLU A 17 -4.07 5.07 -3.73
CA GLU A 17 -3.29 6.03 -4.52
C GLU A 17 -2.07 6.56 -3.76
N VAL A 18 -2.21 6.83 -2.45
CA VAL A 18 -1.06 7.20 -1.62
C VAL A 18 -0.06 6.05 -1.54
N LEU A 19 -0.54 4.81 -1.39
CA LEU A 19 0.31 3.62 -1.35
C LEU A 19 0.98 3.34 -2.71
N SER A 20 0.31 3.60 -3.84
CA SER A 20 0.89 3.43 -5.18
C SER A 20 2.10 4.30 -5.42
N LYS A 21 2.17 5.45 -4.76
CA LYS A 21 3.35 6.34 -4.76
C LYS A 21 4.53 5.78 -3.97
N THR A 22 4.41 4.64 -3.28
CA THR A 22 5.52 4.01 -2.54
C THR A 22 6.15 2.82 -3.26
N THR A 23 5.37 2.06 -4.05
CA THR A 23 5.88 0.87 -4.74
C THR A 23 5.07 0.52 -5.99
N SER A 24 5.72 -0.02 -7.02
CA SER A 24 5.08 -0.35 -8.31
C SER A 24 3.99 -1.43 -8.18
N VAL A 25 4.06 -2.27 -7.14
CA VAL A 25 3.03 -3.27 -6.86
C VAL A 25 1.68 -2.62 -6.54
N PHE A 26 1.69 -1.49 -5.82
CA PHE A 26 0.47 -0.77 -5.49
C PHE A 26 -0.15 -0.02 -6.68
N GLU A 27 0.61 0.23 -7.76
CA GLU A 27 0.05 0.76 -9.02
C GLU A 27 -0.89 -0.26 -9.67
N SER A 28 -0.51 -1.54 -9.68
CA SER A 28 -1.36 -2.63 -10.19
C SER A 28 -2.62 -2.80 -9.35
N ILE A 29 -2.52 -2.61 -8.02
CA ILE A 29 -3.65 -2.68 -7.09
C ILE A 29 -4.61 -1.52 -7.33
N GLN A 30 -4.10 -0.30 -7.53
CA GLN A 30 -4.91 0.85 -7.89
C GLN A 30 -5.69 0.58 -9.19
N LYS A 31 -5.00 0.14 -10.25
CA LYS A 31 -5.65 -0.20 -11.53
C LYS A 31 -6.73 -1.26 -11.38
N PHE A 32 -6.47 -2.29 -10.57
CA PHE A 32 -7.44 -3.36 -10.30
C PHE A 32 -8.72 -2.81 -9.64
N PHE A 33 -8.60 -2.07 -8.54
CA PHE A 33 -9.77 -1.54 -7.84
C PHE A 33 -10.46 -0.41 -8.61
N SER A 34 -9.73 0.35 -9.44
CA SER A 34 -10.34 1.35 -10.33
C SER A 34 -11.12 0.73 -11.49
N ALA A 35 -10.71 -0.46 -11.97
CA ALA A 35 -11.40 -1.18 -13.04
C ALA A 35 -12.49 -2.13 -12.52
N ALA A 36 -12.46 -2.50 -11.24
CA ALA A 36 -13.42 -3.39 -10.63
C ALA A 36 -14.78 -2.69 -10.44
N TYR A 37 -15.81 -3.16 -11.15
CA TYR A 37 -17.20 -2.79 -10.90
C TYR A 37 -17.76 -3.65 -9.77
N THR A 38 -17.23 -3.46 -8.56
CA THR A 38 -17.63 -4.25 -7.39
C THR A 38 -18.10 -3.33 -6.29
N ASP A 39 -19.34 -3.52 -5.85
CA ASP A 39 -19.89 -2.83 -4.69
C ASP A 39 -19.31 -3.39 -3.38
N GLY A 40 -19.24 -2.53 -2.35
CA GLY A 40 -18.74 -2.86 -1.02
C GLY A 40 -17.23 -2.69 -0.82
N PHE A 41 -16.73 -3.07 0.37
CA PHE A 41 -15.34 -2.91 0.77
C PHE A 41 -14.48 -4.15 0.46
N PRO A 42 -13.20 -3.99 0.04
CA PRO A 42 -12.27 -5.09 -0.14
C PRO A 42 -11.70 -5.62 1.19
N VAL A 43 -12.52 -6.37 1.93
CA VAL A 43 -12.16 -6.98 3.23
C VAL A 43 -10.90 -7.85 3.17
N GLN A 44 -10.67 -8.53 2.04
CA GLN A 44 -9.47 -9.31 1.82
C GLN A 44 -9.09 -9.29 0.35
N PHE A 45 -7.79 -9.11 0.09
CA PHE A 45 -7.23 -9.25 -1.24
C PHE A 45 -5.78 -9.75 -1.17
N CYS A 46 -5.35 -10.43 -2.23
CA CYS A 46 -4.01 -11.01 -2.34
C CYS A 46 -3.39 -10.53 -3.64
N PHE A 47 -2.09 -10.21 -3.60
CA PHE A 47 -1.34 -9.87 -4.80
C PHE A 47 0.06 -10.48 -4.80
N PRO A 48 0.56 -10.87 -5.99
CA PRO A 48 1.91 -11.36 -6.14
C PRO A 48 2.91 -10.20 -6.01
N LEU A 49 3.93 -10.38 -5.17
CA LEU A 49 5.10 -9.49 -5.07
C LEU A 49 6.18 -9.91 -6.07
N VAL A 50 6.42 -11.22 -6.16
CA VAL A 50 7.35 -11.90 -7.09
C VAL A 50 6.76 -13.29 -7.43
N PRO A 51 7.26 -14.04 -8.43
CA PRO A 51 6.63 -15.28 -8.91
C PRO A 51 6.33 -16.35 -7.85
N SER A 52 7.03 -16.31 -6.70
CA SER A 52 6.84 -17.26 -5.60
C SER A 52 6.39 -16.63 -4.28
N VAL A 53 6.18 -15.31 -4.23
CA VAL A 53 5.80 -14.61 -2.99
C VAL A 53 4.57 -13.75 -3.26
N SER A 54 3.57 -13.88 -2.40
CA SER A 54 2.37 -13.05 -2.42
C SER A 54 2.15 -12.43 -1.06
N ALA A 55 1.54 -11.25 -1.04
CA ALA A 55 1.09 -10.59 0.17
C ALA A 55 -0.44 -10.63 0.22
N THR A 56 -0.98 -11.01 1.38
CA THR A 56 -2.43 -10.97 1.65
C THR A 56 -2.72 -9.86 2.63
N PHE A 57 -3.67 -9.01 2.25
CA PHE A 57 -4.20 -7.94 3.08
C PHE A 57 -5.57 -8.37 3.54
N ARG A 58 -5.80 -8.33 4.85
CA ARG A 58 -7.08 -8.69 5.46
C ARG A 58 -7.44 -7.66 6.51
N PHE A 59 -8.64 -7.13 6.40
CA PHE A 59 -9.22 -6.22 7.38
C PHE A 59 -10.11 -7.02 8.31
N ASP A 60 -9.71 -7.11 9.58
CA ASP A 60 -10.49 -7.80 10.60
C ASP A 60 -11.59 -6.91 11.19
N ARG A 61 -11.23 -5.67 11.51
CA ARG A 61 -12.14 -4.63 11.99
C ARG A 61 -11.69 -3.29 11.44
N MET A 62 -12.66 -2.45 11.11
CA MET A 62 -12.43 -1.09 10.65
C MET A 62 -13.39 -0.15 11.37
N GLU A 63 -12.86 0.94 11.90
CA GLU A 63 -13.62 1.97 12.59
C GLU A 63 -13.17 3.34 12.07
N LEU A 64 -14.13 4.23 11.82
CA LEU A 64 -13.86 5.62 11.42
C LEU A 64 -13.80 6.48 12.67
N VAL A 65 -12.61 6.60 13.24
CA VAL A 65 -12.35 7.38 14.45
C VAL A 65 -11.28 8.41 14.14
N THR A 66 -11.41 9.63 14.68
CA THR A 66 -10.33 10.63 14.65
C THR A 66 -9.20 10.15 15.57
N PRO A 67 -8.03 9.77 15.04
CA PRO A 67 -6.93 9.29 15.87
C PRO A 67 -6.33 10.41 16.72
N ASP A 68 -5.75 10.04 17.86
CA ASP A 68 -5.00 10.97 18.70
C ASP A 68 -3.75 11.48 17.96
N LEU A 69 -3.50 12.79 18.02
CA LEU A 69 -2.37 13.46 17.39
C LEU A 69 -1.02 12.86 17.85
N HIS A 70 -0.95 12.39 19.10
CA HIS A 70 0.26 11.78 19.64
C HIS A 70 0.67 10.49 18.91
N MET A 71 -0.27 9.79 18.27
CA MET A 71 0.04 8.59 17.46
C MET A 71 0.92 8.89 16.24
N PHE A 72 0.97 10.15 15.81
CA PHE A 72 1.79 10.61 14.68
C PHE A 72 3.06 11.33 15.12
N THR A 73 3.36 11.36 16.42
CA THR A 73 4.58 11.99 16.93
C THR A 73 5.78 11.07 16.75
N VAL A 74 6.80 11.55 16.03
CA VAL A 74 8.07 10.82 15.92
C VAL A 74 8.75 10.79 17.29
N PRO A 75 9.12 9.60 17.82
CA PRO A 75 9.81 9.51 19.10
C PRO A 75 11.11 10.33 19.09
N SER A 76 11.40 11.05 20.17
CA SER A 76 12.63 11.86 20.29
C SER A 76 13.92 11.01 20.22
N SER A 77 13.81 9.71 20.48
CA SER A 77 14.89 8.74 20.33
C SER A 77 15.09 8.23 18.89
N TYR A 78 14.20 8.57 17.95
CA TYR A 78 14.32 8.15 16.56
C TYR A 78 15.45 8.94 15.87
N THR A 79 16.42 8.23 15.30
CA THR A 79 17.48 8.83 14.49
C THR A 79 17.35 8.30 13.07
N MET A 80 17.10 9.20 12.11
CA MET A 80 17.11 8.86 10.69
C MET A 80 18.56 8.55 10.30
N ARG A 81 18.89 7.28 10.03
CA ARG A 81 20.16 6.94 9.39
C ARG A 81 20.06 7.42 7.95
N GLY A 82 20.88 8.41 7.60
CA GLY A 82 21.00 8.89 6.23
C GLY A 82 21.62 7.79 5.38
N GLU A 83 20.79 7.00 4.74
CA GLU A 83 21.07 6.23 3.52
C GLU A 83 19.73 5.67 3.04
N ASP A 84 19.13 6.39 2.10
CA ASP A 84 18.01 5.95 1.27
C ASP A 84 18.46 4.89 0.24
N GLU A 85 19.43 4.03 0.62
CA GLU A 85 19.93 2.92 -0.20
C GLU A 85 18.95 1.74 -0.24
N LEU A 86 17.98 1.72 0.69
CA LEU A 86 16.92 0.70 0.74
C LEU A 86 15.62 1.18 0.10
N SER A 87 15.58 2.38 -0.48
CA SER A 87 14.43 2.78 -1.30
C SER A 87 14.26 1.75 -2.42
N PRO A 88 13.11 1.05 -2.48
CA PRO A 88 12.85 0.07 -3.52
C PRO A 88 13.03 0.68 -4.91
N ARG A 89 12.81 1.99 -5.05
CA ARG A 89 13.03 2.74 -6.29
C ARG A 89 14.50 2.86 -6.66
N THR A 90 15.37 3.17 -5.71
CA THR A 90 16.83 3.24 -5.96
C THR A 90 17.34 1.86 -6.38
N HIS A 91 16.91 0.81 -5.68
CA HIS A 91 17.33 -0.57 -5.99
C HIS A 91 16.80 -1.06 -7.35
N GLN A 92 15.55 -0.76 -7.70
CA GLN A 92 14.96 -1.16 -8.99
C GLN A 92 15.59 -0.39 -10.17
N VAL A 93 15.91 0.89 -9.99
CA VAL A 93 16.64 1.71 -10.98
C VAL A 93 18.07 1.22 -11.16
N VAL A 94 18.76 0.83 -10.08
CA VAL A 94 20.11 0.25 -10.14
C VAL A 94 20.10 -1.09 -10.88
N LEU A 95 19.18 -2.00 -10.55
CA LEU A 95 19.06 -3.29 -11.23
C LEU A 95 18.78 -3.14 -12.74
N GLN A 96 17.89 -2.23 -13.13
CA GLN A 96 17.60 -1.96 -14.54
C GLN A 96 18.82 -1.43 -15.31
N ARG A 97 19.68 -0.63 -14.67
CA ARG A 97 20.92 -0.13 -15.27
C ARG A 97 21.98 -1.21 -15.45
N MET A 98 21.99 -2.25 -14.61
CA MET A 98 22.95 -3.36 -14.70
C MET A 98 22.57 -4.41 -15.74
N THR A 99 21.30 -4.50 -16.14
CA THR A 99 20.80 -5.43 -17.17
C THR A 99 20.93 -4.89 -18.61
N VAL A 100 21.41 -3.65 -18.78
CA VAL A 100 21.67 -3.04 -20.09
C VAL A 100 23.19 -2.86 -20.25
N THR A 101 23.91 -3.97 -20.35
CA THR A 101 25.31 -4.02 -20.83
C THR A 101 25.58 -5.35 -21.48
#